data_AF-X0TUG2-F1
#
_entry.id   AF-X0TUG2-F1
#
_cell.length_a   1.000
_cell.length_b   1.000
_cell.length_c   1.000
_cell.angle_alpha   90.00
_cell.angle_beta   90.00
_cell.angle_gamma   90.00
#
_symmetry.space_group_name_H-M   'P 1'
#
loop_
_entity.id
_entity.type
_entity.pdbx_description
1 polymer ?
#
loop_
_entity_poly.entity_id
_entity_poly.type
_entity_poly.pdbx_seq_one_letter_code
_entity_poly.pdbx_strand_id
1 'polypeptide(L)'
;LEFECEGDFMTHDGDRGEPWTQVRVNRLSGAVNILGERKATVDGPVLEEEEYIQRALSFIGEQDWNNKDFAEPMGARFMIATTPVEGGTDVEGLTVTRDDMQRSQKNVLLTFKRQVDVDGVPVNVLGEGGEISVQMNNDGSVMNASNVWRQISGVKEEEASVKTYDEAYEEALEQLENPQAYELDNWTWGYLEAAGNVEQTELRIVFRFSFVPTDPEALLKYPPQMIEIPGQPQ
;
A
#
# COMPACT_ATOMS: atom_id res chain seq x y z
N LEU A 1 -11.61 18.87 -19.21
CA LEU A 1 -10.26 18.35 -18.96
C LEU A 1 -9.71 17.86 -20.29
N GLU A 2 -8.71 18.53 -20.84
CA GLU A 2 -7.99 18.06 -22.04
C GLU A 2 -6.83 17.18 -21.58
N PHE A 3 -6.79 15.92 -22.04
CA PHE A 3 -5.73 14.98 -21.68
C PHE A 3 -4.77 14.81 -22.85
N GLU A 4 -3.48 14.86 -22.56
CA GLU A 4 -2.41 14.49 -23.47
C GLU A 4 -2.12 12.99 -23.36
N CYS A 5 -1.94 12.31 -24.49
CA CYS A 5 -1.60 10.89 -24.49
C CYS A 5 -0.09 10.72 -24.68
N GLU A 6 0.59 10.13 -23.70
CA GLU A 6 2.00 9.78 -23.76
C GLU A 6 2.18 8.29 -23.42
N GLY A 7 2.43 7.47 -24.45
CA GLY A 7 2.52 6.02 -24.31
C GLY A 7 1.23 5.42 -23.73
N ASP A 8 1.37 4.68 -22.64
CA ASP A 8 0.26 4.03 -21.93
C ASP A 8 -0.49 4.95 -20.95
N PHE A 9 -0.14 6.24 -20.90
CA PHE A 9 -0.75 7.19 -19.97
C PHE A 9 -1.54 8.29 -20.69
N MET A 10 -2.63 8.70 -20.05
CA MET A 10 -3.31 9.97 -20.30
C MET A 10 -2.96 10.91 -19.17
N THR A 11 -2.37 12.06 -19.49
CA THR A 11 -1.93 13.06 -18.51
C THR A 11 -2.74 14.33 -18.68
N HIS A 12 -3.14 14.94 -17.58
CA HIS A 12 -3.72 16.27 -17.56
C HIS A 12 -2.95 17.08 -16.51
N ASP A 13 -2.35 18.19 -16.94
CA ASP A 13 -1.75 19.15 -16.01
C ASP A 13 -2.85 20.10 -15.53
N GLY A 14 -2.93 20.28 -14.21
CA GLY A 14 -3.97 21.11 -13.60
C GLY A 14 -3.82 22.58 -13.99
N ASP A 15 -4.94 23.28 -14.16
CA ASP A 15 -4.93 24.73 -14.35
C ASP A 15 -4.42 25.44 -13.09
N ARG A 16 -3.85 26.65 -13.27
CA ARG A 16 -3.44 27.50 -12.13
C ARG A 16 -4.63 27.77 -11.21
N GLY A 17 -4.62 27.19 -10.02
CA GLY A 17 -5.65 27.38 -8.99
C GLY A 17 -6.38 26.10 -8.59
N GLU A 18 -6.16 24.98 -9.28
CA GLU A 18 -6.63 23.67 -8.83
C GLU A 18 -5.68 23.09 -7.75
N PRO A 19 -6.20 22.29 -6.79
CA PRO A 19 -5.38 21.74 -5.71
C PRO A 19 -4.41 20.64 -6.17
N TRP A 20 -4.52 20.18 -7.42
CA TRP A 20 -3.65 19.19 -8.03
C TRP A 20 -2.84 19.81 -9.18
N THR A 21 -1.56 19.44 -9.23
CA THR A 21 -0.61 19.87 -10.26
C THR A 21 -0.71 18.99 -11.50
N GLN A 22 -1.02 17.70 -11.34
CA GLN A 22 -1.05 16.75 -12.44
C GLN A 22 -1.94 15.53 -12.13
N VAL A 23 -2.70 15.07 -13.12
CA VAL A 23 -3.47 13.81 -13.09
C VAL A 23 -2.93 12.90 -14.18
N ARG A 24 -2.66 11.64 -13.85
CA ARG A 24 -2.19 10.60 -14.79
C ARG A 24 -3.07 9.37 -14.68
N VAL A 25 -3.64 8.95 -15.79
CA VAL A 25 -4.46 7.74 -15.90
C VAL A 25 -3.74 6.74 -16.79
N ASN A 26 -3.41 5.56 -16.27
CA ASN A 26 -2.90 4.49 -17.09
C ASN A 26 -4.03 3.87 -17.91
N ARG A 27 -3.85 3.76 -19.22
CA ARG A 27 -4.86 3.29 -20.17
C ARG A 27 -5.03 1.77 -20.17
N LEU A 28 -4.03 1.03 -19.71
CA LEU A 28 -4.05 -0.44 -19.65
C LEU A 28 -4.67 -0.92 -18.33
N SER A 29 -4.23 -0.36 -17.21
CA SER A 29 -4.71 -0.76 -15.89
C SER A 29 -5.87 0.09 -15.36
N GLY A 30 -6.17 1.23 -15.97
CA GLY A 30 -7.12 2.20 -15.41
C GLY A 30 -6.62 2.91 -14.15
N ALA A 31 -5.37 2.63 -13.73
CA ALA A 31 -4.81 3.20 -12.50
C ALA A 31 -4.68 4.73 -12.61
N VAL A 32 -5.17 5.44 -11.59
CA VAL A 32 -5.16 6.90 -11.52
C VAL A 32 -4.10 7.35 -10.53
N ASN A 33 -3.32 8.37 -10.88
CA ASN A 33 -2.39 9.05 -10.00
C ASN A 33 -2.67 10.54 -10.04
N ILE A 34 -2.81 11.17 -8.89
CA ILE A 34 -3.04 12.60 -8.72
C ILE A 34 -1.87 13.16 -7.91
N LEU A 35 -1.15 14.12 -8.48
CA LEU A 35 -0.03 14.80 -7.83
C LEU A 35 -0.48 16.19 -7.40
N GLY A 36 -0.43 16.45 -6.10
CA GLY A 36 -0.66 17.76 -5.50
C GLY A 36 0.64 18.53 -5.27
N GLU A 37 0.52 19.70 -4.65
CA GLU A 37 1.69 20.49 -4.26
C GLU A 37 2.43 19.82 -3.09
N ARG A 38 3.73 19.63 -3.25
CA ARG A 38 4.62 19.18 -2.18
C ARG A 38 5.12 20.36 -1.37
N LYS A 39 4.72 20.44 -0.11
CA LYS A 39 5.15 21.50 0.81
C LYS A 39 6.39 21.03 1.57
N ALA A 40 7.54 21.63 1.29
CA ALA A 40 8.81 21.27 1.92
C ALA A 40 8.89 21.68 3.41
N THR A 41 8.12 22.70 3.78
CA THR A 41 7.99 23.24 5.13
C THR A 41 6.51 23.48 5.39
N VAL A 42 5.98 22.83 6.42
CA VAL A 42 4.61 23.08 6.87
C VAL A 42 4.70 23.90 8.16
N ASP A 43 4.31 25.17 8.08
CA ASP A 43 4.14 26.01 9.25
C ASP A 43 2.81 25.64 9.93
N GLY A 44 2.87 24.81 10.97
CA GLY A 44 1.68 24.43 11.73
C GLY A 44 1.88 23.21 12.62
N PRO A 45 1.01 23.01 13.63
CA PRO A 45 0.98 21.78 14.41
C PRO A 45 0.57 20.62 13.50
N VAL A 46 1.18 19.46 13.75
CA VAL A 46 0.79 18.19 13.13
C VAL A 46 -0.66 17.88 13.52
N LEU A 47 -1.50 17.54 12.55
CA LEU A 47 -2.88 17.12 12.82
C LEU A 47 -2.92 15.76 13.54
N GLU A 48 -4.03 15.48 14.22
CA GLU A 48 -4.28 14.15 14.79
C GLU A 48 -4.56 13.11 13.68
N GLU A 49 -4.28 11.84 13.96
CA GLU A 49 -4.47 10.73 13.01
C GLU A 49 -5.89 10.69 12.42
N GLU A 50 -6.91 10.85 13.27
CA GLU A 50 -8.30 10.83 12.86
C GLU A 50 -8.63 11.93 11.84
N GLU A 51 -8.00 13.10 11.96
CA GLU A 51 -8.22 14.21 11.03
C GLU A 51 -7.63 13.92 9.65
N TYR A 52 -6.45 13.28 9.59
CA TYR A 52 -5.90 12.81 8.32
C TYR A 52 -6.82 11.78 7.66
N ILE A 53 -7.35 10.83 8.44
CA ILE A 53 -8.27 9.81 7.95
C ILE A 53 -9.52 10.45 7.34
N GLN A 54 -10.16 11.38 8.06
CA GLN A 54 -11.35 12.07 7.58
C GLN A 54 -11.09 12.86 6.29
N ARG A 55 -9.96 13.55 6.20
CA ARG A 55 -9.58 14.31 4.99
C ARG A 55 -9.32 13.41 3.80
N ALA A 56 -8.66 12.26 4.00
CA ALA A 56 -8.45 11.30 2.93
C ALA A 56 -9.76 10.66 2.46
N LEU A 57 -10.67 10.32 3.38
CA LEU A 57 -12.00 9.83 3.03
C LEU A 57 -12.82 10.86 2.25
N SER A 58 -12.76 12.13 2.64
CA SER A 58 -13.40 13.24 1.89
C SER A 58 -12.83 13.34 0.48
N PHE A 59 -11.50 13.34 0.35
CA PHE A 59 -10.83 13.38 -0.95
C PHE A 59 -11.24 12.19 -1.84
N ILE A 60 -11.21 10.97 -1.30
CA ILE A 60 -11.63 9.76 -2.02
C ILE A 60 -13.09 9.87 -2.49
N GLY A 61 -13.98 10.39 -1.64
CA GLY A 61 -15.38 10.62 -2.01
C GLY A 61 -15.56 11.68 -3.10
N GLU A 62 -14.78 12.76 -3.07
CA GLU A 62 -14.77 13.79 -4.13
C GLU A 62 -14.31 13.25 -5.48
N GLN A 63 -13.42 12.24 -5.48
CA GLN A 63 -12.96 11.58 -6.71
C GLN A 63 -13.88 10.42 -7.17
N ASP A 64 -14.99 10.15 -6.47
CA ASP A 64 -15.88 9.01 -6.71
C ASP A 64 -15.12 7.65 -6.64
N TRP A 65 -14.10 7.58 -5.77
CA TRP A 65 -13.30 6.38 -5.55
C TRP A 65 -13.86 5.49 -4.44
N ASN A 66 -14.95 5.89 -3.78
CA ASN A 66 -15.61 5.18 -2.69
C ASN A 66 -16.68 4.19 -3.19
N ASN A 67 -16.35 3.38 -4.18
CA ASN A 67 -17.29 2.41 -4.77
C ASN A 67 -17.70 1.30 -3.75
N LYS A 68 -18.61 0.41 -4.15
CA LYS A 68 -19.18 -0.64 -3.28
C LYS A 68 -18.16 -1.60 -2.65
N ASP A 69 -16.95 -1.65 -3.20
CA ASP A 69 -15.88 -2.56 -2.80
C ASP A 69 -14.84 -1.85 -1.89
N PHE A 70 -15.17 -0.65 -1.39
CA PHE A 70 -14.30 0.19 -0.55
C PHE A 70 -14.30 -0.25 0.92
N ALA A 71 -13.12 -0.54 1.46
CA ALA A 71 -12.91 -0.81 2.87
C ALA A 71 -12.50 0.45 3.65
N GLU A 72 -12.80 0.46 4.95
CA GLU A 72 -12.21 1.40 5.92
C GLU A 72 -10.66 1.31 5.90
N PRO A 73 -9.94 2.40 6.27
CA PRO A 73 -8.48 2.45 6.18
C PRO A 73 -7.83 1.31 6.98
N MET A 74 -6.95 0.55 6.32
CA MET A 74 -6.26 -0.58 6.95
C MET A 74 -4.97 -0.16 7.67
N GLY A 75 -4.49 1.07 7.48
CA GLY A 75 -3.36 1.60 8.23
C GLY A 75 -2.99 3.05 7.90
N ALA A 76 -2.52 3.76 8.91
CA ALA A 76 -1.86 5.06 8.79
C ALA A 76 -0.36 4.90 9.04
N ARG A 77 0.46 5.34 8.08
CA ARG A 77 1.91 5.38 8.25
C ARG A 77 2.39 6.83 8.28
N PHE A 78 2.84 7.25 9.45
CA PHE A 78 3.48 8.55 9.65
C PHE A 78 4.95 8.46 9.23
N MET A 79 5.35 9.20 8.19
CA MET A 79 6.76 9.28 7.82
C MET A 79 7.43 10.40 8.59
N ILE A 80 8.36 10.05 9.48
CA ILE A 80 9.13 10.98 10.30
C ILE A 80 10.50 11.21 9.64
N ALA A 81 10.79 12.44 9.25
CA ALA A 81 12.16 12.89 8.98
C ALA A 81 12.87 13.15 10.30
N THR A 82 14.13 12.74 10.38
CA THR A 82 15.00 13.04 11.51
C THR A 82 16.17 13.84 10.97
N THR A 83 16.26 15.11 11.34
CA THR A 83 17.34 15.99 10.94
C THR A 83 18.22 16.26 12.16
N PRO A 84 19.55 16.10 12.08
CA PRO A 84 20.43 16.53 13.15
C PRO A 84 20.33 18.05 13.34
N VAL A 85 20.24 18.51 14.59
CA VAL A 85 20.18 19.95 14.90
C VAL A 85 21.55 20.55 14.57
N GLU A 86 21.61 21.47 13.61
CA GLU A 86 22.82 22.29 13.36
C GLU A 86 23.13 23.09 14.64
N GLY A 87 24.15 22.65 15.38
CA GLY A 87 24.56 23.27 16.64
C GLY A 87 24.88 22.28 17.77
N GLY A 88 24.56 20.99 17.60
CA GLY A 88 25.03 19.90 18.48
C GLY A 88 26.52 19.68 18.33
N THR A 89 27.30 20.62 18.85
CA THR A 89 28.76 20.55 18.89
C THR A 89 29.11 19.76 20.13
N ASP A 90 29.55 18.51 19.99
CA ASP A 90 30.57 18.01 20.87
C ASP A 90 31.80 17.65 20.04
N VAL A 91 32.83 18.41 20.33
CA VAL A 91 34.17 18.33 19.75
C VAL A 91 34.80 17.02 20.21
N GLU A 92 35.34 16.26 19.25
CA GLU A 92 36.11 15.02 19.40
C GLU A 92 35.41 13.81 20.05
N GLY A 93 34.83 12.95 19.19
CA GLY A 93 34.41 11.59 19.52
C GLY A 93 32.91 11.36 19.35
N LEU A 94 32.48 11.13 18.10
CA LEU A 94 31.08 10.98 17.67
C LEU A 94 30.21 10.17 18.66
N THR A 95 29.36 10.86 19.40
CA THR A 95 28.13 10.28 19.97
C THR A 95 27.00 11.26 19.69
N VAL A 96 26.30 11.09 18.56
CA VAL A 96 25.05 11.82 18.30
C VAL A 96 23.99 11.24 19.22
N THR A 97 23.50 12.02 20.19
CA THR A 97 22.46 11.54 21.11
C THR A 97 21.08 11.71 20.47
N ARG A 98 20.08 10.99 20.99
CA ARG A 98 18.69 11.08 20.51
C ARG A 98 18.09 12.49 20.67
N ASP A 99 18.66 13.29 21.56
CA ASP A 99 18.25 14.66 21.86
C ASP A 99 18.82 15.68 20.84
N ASP A 100 19.86 15.31 20.08
CA ASP A 100 20.46 16.12 19.01
C ASP A 100 19.72 15.98 17.66
N MET A 101 18.59 15.25 17.67
CA MET A 101 17.82 14.91 16.48
C MET A 101 16.44 15.58 16.52
N GLN A 102 16.23 16.56 15.64
CA GLN A 102 14.90 17.12 15.42
C GLN A 102 14.08 16.15 14.57
N ARG A 103 13.06 15.55 15.18
CA ARG A 103 12.06 14.76 14.46
C ARG A 103 11.01 15.70 13.89
N SER A 104 10.88 15.74 12.59
CA SER A 104 9.77 16.41 11.90
C SER A 104 8.97 15.39 11.12
N GLN A 105 7.65 15.39 11.28
CA GLN A 105 6.81 14.61 10.38
C GLN A 105 6.98 15.17 8.97
N LYS A 106 7.20 14.31 7.98
CA LYS A 106 7.45 14.71 6.58
C LYS A 106 6.16 14.68 5.77
N ASN A 107 5.39 13.61 5.94
CA ASN A 107 4.08 13.41 5.36
C ASN A 107 3.38 12.22 6.05
N VAL A 108 2.09 12.10 5.79
CA VAL A 108 1.26 10.97 6.21
C VAL A 108 0.89 10.18 4.98
N LEU A 109 1.04 8.86 5.03
CA LEU A 109 0.53 7.94 4.00
C LEU A 109 -0.61 7.12 4.61
N LEU A 110 -1.79 7.23 4.02
CA LEU A 110 -2.94 6.38 4.30
C LEU A 110 -3.12 5.39 3.15
N THR A 111 -3.32 4.13 3.50
CA THR A 111 -3.55 3.05 2.53
C THR A 111 -4.91 2.42 2.80
N PHE A 112 -5.71 2.30 1.74
CA PHE A 112 -7.01 1.66 1.73
C PHE A 112 -6.94 0.46 0.78
N LYS A 113 -7.49 -0.68 1.19
CA LYS A 113 -7.56 -1.88 0.35
C LYS A 113 -8.97 -2.08 -0.16
N ARG A 114 -9.07 -2.60 -1.37
CA ARG A 114 -10.31 -3.13 -1.92
C ARG A 114 -10.73 -4.36 -1.11
N GLN A 115 -12.01 -4.46 -0.82
CA GLN A 115 -12.62 -5.67 -0.26
C GLN A 115 -13.60 -6.27 -1.26
N VAL A 116 -13.66 -7.59 -1.27
CA VAL A 116 -14.63 -8.36 -2.03
C VAL A 116 -15.50 -9.10 -1.02
N ASP A 117 -16.83 -9.01 -1.18
CA ASP A 117 -17.76 -9.80 -0.39
C ASP A 117 -17.71 -11.26 -0.88
N VAL A 118 -17.39 -12.17 0.03
CA VAL A 118 -17.41 -13.61 -0.19
C VAL A 118 -18.38 -14.21 0.82
N ASP A 119 -19.56 -14.59 0.36
CA ASP A 119 -20.62 -15.17 1.22
C ASP A 119 -20.95 -14.33 2.47
N GLY A 120 -20.95 -13.00 2.33
CA GLY A 120 -21.20 -12.06 3.43
C GLY A 120 -19.99 -11.78 4.32
N VAL A 121 -18.81 -12.30 3.97
CA VAL A 121 -17.54 -12.02 4.64
C VAL A 121 -16.72 -11.06 3.77
N PRO A 122 -16.34 -9.88 4.27
CA PRO A 122 -15.45 -8.99 3.54
C PRO A 122 -14.02 -9.55 3.54
N VAL A 123 -13.49 -9.82 2.35
CA VAL A 123 -12.13 -10.34 2.15
C VAL A 123 -11.29 -9.30 1.44
N ASN A 124 -10.11 -8.99 1.98
CA ASN A 124 -9.21 -8.01 1.37
C ASN A 124 -8.60 -8.55 0.07
N VAL A 125 -8.51 -7.67 -0.92
CA VAL A 125 -7.66 -7.88 -2.09
C VAL A 125 -6.20 -7.69 -1.67
N LEU A 126 -5.41 -8.72 -1.94
CA LEU A 126 -3.98 -8.79 -1.67
C LEU A 126 -3.20 -8.22 -2.85
N GLY A 127 -2.01 -7.70 -2.55
CA GLY A 127 -1.13 -7.10 -3.55
C GLY A 127 -1.20 -5.57 -3.56
N GLU A 128 -0.42 -4.96 -4.46
CA GLU A 128 -0.43 -3.51 -4.70
C GLU A 128 -1.58 -3.10 -5.64
N GLY A 129 -2.10 -4.05 -6.42
CA GLY A 129 -3.40 -3.88 -7.06
C GLY A 129 -4.51 -3.87 -6.01
N GLY A 130 -5.60 -3.17 -6.28
CA GLY A 130 -6.68 -3.05 -5.30
C GLY A 130 -6.35 -2.08 -4.15
N GLU A 131 -5.34 -1.23 -4.30
CA GLU A 131 -4.97 -0.22 -3.30
C GLU A 131 -5.36 1.20 -3.74
N ILE A 132 -5.90 1.97 -2.79
CA ILE A 132 -5.90 3.43 -2.85
C ILE A 132 -4.86 3.92 -1.82
N SER A 133 -3.93 4.75 -2.26
CA SER A 133 -2.97 5.39 -1.37
C SER A 133 -3.17 6.90 -1.40
N VAL A 134 -3.20 7.55 -0.24
CA VAL A 134 -3.32 9.00 -0.10
C VAL A 134 -2.17 9.49 0.78
N GLN A 135 -1.27 10.25 0.16
CA GLN A 135 -0.15 10.89 0.81
C GLN A 135 -0.43 12.37 1.02
N MET A 136 -0.34 12.84 2.26
CA MET A 136 -0.65 14.21 2.65
C MET A 136 0.53 14.91 3.28
N ASN A 137 0.63 16.22 3.05
CA ASN A 137 1.48 17.12 3.83
C ASN A 137 0.95 17.18 5.28
N ASN A 138 1.75 17.72 6.21
CA ASN A 138 1.36 17.79 7.64
C ASN A 138 0.14 18.69 7.92
N ASP A 139 -0.23 19.57 6.99
CA ASP A 139 -1.44 20.40 7.09
C ASP A 139 -2.69 19.66 6.59
N GLY A 140 -2.55 18.39 6.20
CA GLY A 140 -3.59 17.55 5.65
C GLY A 140 -3.89 17.82 4.16
N SER A 141 -3.10 18.64 3.46
CA SER A 141 -3.27 18.81 2.01
C SER A 141 -2.71 17.61 1.25
N VAL A 142 -3.41 17.13 0.22
CA VAL A 142 -2.98 15.98 -0.59
C VAL A 142 -1.75 16.37 -1.41
N MET A 143 -0.68 15.59 -1.25
CA MET A 143 0.56 15.71 -2.01
C MET A 143 0.59 14.69 -3.15
N ASN A 144 0.09 13.49 -2.91
CA ASN A 144 -0.02 12.43 -3.91
C ASN A 144 -1.20 11.54 -3.54
N ALA A 145 -1.98 11.10 -4.52
CA ALA A 145 -2.93 10.03 -4.33
C ALA A 145 -2.89 9.08 -5.52
N SER A 146 -2.94 7.78 -5.27
CA SER A 146 -3.06 6.77 -6.32
C SER A 146 -4.25 5.87 -6.06
N ASN A 147 -4.92 5.47 -7.13
CA ASN A 147 -5.96 4.46 -7.13
C ASN A 147 -5.61 3.41 -8.18
N VAL A 148 -5.33 2.19 -7.74
CA VAL A 148 -4.99 1.04 -8.60
C VAL A 148 -6.12 0.02 -8.58
N TRP A 149 -7.37 0.49 -8.68
CA TRP A 149 -8.55 -0.36 -8.77
C TRP A 149 -8.92 -0.60 -10.22
N ARG A 150 -8.76 -1.84 -10.67
CA ARG A 150 -9.17 -2.26 -12.01
C ARG A 150 -10.67 -2.56 -12.04
N GLN A 151 -11.26 -2.35 -13.21
CA GLN A 151 -12.58 -2.91 -13.47
C GLN A 151 -12.43 -4.43 -13.62
N ILE A 152 -12.93 -5.15 -12.62
CA ILE A 152 -12.87 -6.60 -12.61
C ILE A 152 -14.22 -7.09 -13.14
N SER A 153 -14.15 -7.86 -14.23
CA SER A 153 -15.34 -8.33 -14.96
C SER A 153 -16.19 -9.30 -14.13
N GLY A 154 -15.59 -9.89 -13.10
CA GLY A 154 -16.22 -10.68 -12.06
C GLY A 154 -15.16 -11.42 -11.25
N VAL A 155 -15.56 -11.92 -10.09
CA VAL A 155 -14.85 -13.03 -9.47
C VAL A 155 -15.22 -14.26 -10.29
N LYS A 156 -14.25 -15.03 -10.77
CA LYS A 156 -14.55 -16.35 -11.32
C LYS A 156 -15.07 -17.22 -10.18
N GLU A 157 -16.39 -17.32 -10.07
CA GLU A 157 -17.09 -18.40 -9.37
C GLU A 157 -16.84 -19.70 -10.15
N GLU A 158 -15.59 -20.12 -10.26
CA GLU A 158 -15.36 -21.51 -10.61
C GLU A 158 -15.76 -22.31 -9.38
N GLU A 159 -16.66 -23.28 -9.55
CA GLU A 159 -17.02 -24.34 -8.57
C GLU A 159 -15.81 -25.22 -8.17
N ALA A 160 -14.59 -24.70 -8.33
CA ALA A 160 -13.35 -25.30 -7.95
C ALA A 160 -13.25 -25.30 -6.43
N SER A 161 -13.03 -26.49 -5.85
CA SER A 161 -12.67 -26.63 -4.45
C SER A 161 -11.47 -25.72 -4.15
N VAL A 162 -11.62 -24.80 -3.21
CA VAL A 162 -10.49 -24.00 -2.71
C VAL A 162 -9.72 -24.86 -1.71
N LYS A 163 -8.39 -24.82 -1.78
CA LYS A 163 -7.52 -25.47 -0.79
C LYS A 163 -7.87 -25.02 0.63
N THR A 164 -7.73 -25.94 1.55
CA THR A 164 -7.70 -25.65 2.98
C THR A 164 -6.40 -24.96 3.37
N TYR A 165 -6.39 -24.36 4.56
CA TYR A 165 -5.18 -23.82 5.16
C TYR A 165 -4.07 -24.88 5.23
N ASP A 166 -4.39 -26.11 5.67
CA ASP A 166 -3.39 -27.16 5.88
C ASP A 166 -2.74 -27.56 4.54
N GLU A 167 -3.53 -27.77 3.48
CA GLU A 167 -3.03 -28.07 2.14
C GLU A 167 -2.13 -26.95 1.60
N ALA A 168 -2.57 -25.69 1.72
CA ALA A 168 -1.78 -24.55 1.26
C ALA A 168 -0.51 -24.36 2.10
N TYR A 169 -0.56 -24.64 3.39
CA TYR A 169 0.59 -24.52 4.29
C TYR A 169 1.64 -25.60 4.03
N GLU A 170 1.22 -26.84 3.78
CA GLU A 170 2.12 -27.92 3.36
C GLU A 170 2.84 -27.57 2.05
N GLU A 171 2.12 -27.09 1.04
CA GLU A 171 2.74 -26.60 -0.20
C GLU A 171 3.69 -25.43 0.03
N ALA A 172 3.37 -24.52 0.96
CA ALA A 172 4.25 -23.40 1.29
C ALA A 172 5.56 -23.86 1.94
N LEU A 173 5.50 -24.86 2.81
CA LEU A 173 6.69 -25.47 3.42
C LEU A 173 7.58 -26.17 2.37
N GLU A 174 6.99 -26.79 1.35
CA GLU A 174 7.74 -27.41 0.24
C GLU A 174 8.52 -26.40 -0.61
N GLN A 175 8.10 -25.14 -0.65
CA GLN A 175 8.79 -24.07 -1.37
C GLN A 175 9.96 -23.45 -0.59
N LEU A 176 10.06 -23.70 0.72
CA LEU A 176 11.19 -23.22 1.52
C LEU A 176 12.42 -24.08 1.29
N GLU A 177 13.55 -23.46 0.93
CA GLU A 177 14.82 -24.20 0.73
C GLU A 177 15.31 -24.91 2.00
N ASN A 178 15.01 -24.35 3.18
CA ASN A 178 15.36 -24.94 4.47
C ASN A 178 14.25 -24.70 5.50
N PRO A 179 13.15 -25.48 5.47
CA PRO A 179 11.97 -25.23 6.28
C PRO A 179 12.26 -25.21 7.79
N GLN A 180 13.25 -25.98 8.25
CA GLN A 180 13.61 -26.04 9.67
C GLN A 180 14.29 -24.79 10.21
N ALA A 181 14.76 -23.89 9.33
CA ALA A 181 15.35 -22.61 9.75
C ALA A 181 14.30 -21.52 9.98
N TYR A 182 13.03 -21.79 9.64
CA TYR A 182 11.96 -20.81 9.67
C TYR A 182 10.82 -21.24 10.59
N GLU A 183 10.12 -20.25 11.13
CA GLU A 183 8.81 -20.39 11.73
C GLU A 183 7.79 -19.50 11.02
N LEU A 184 6.52 -19.89 11.08
CA LEU A 184 5.44 -19.08 10.53
C LEU A 184 5.19 -17.88 11.47
N ASP A 185 5.41 -16.67 10.96
CA ASP A 185 5.10 -15.42 11.66
C ASP A 185 3.62 -15.08 11.53
N ASN A 186 3.12 -15.09 10.30
CA ASN A 186 1.73 -14.77 10.00
C ASN A 186 1.28 -15.40 8.68
N TRP A 187 -0.03 -15.54 8.50
CA TRP A 187 -0.62 -15.93 7.23
C TRP A 187 -1.90 -15.14 6.94
N THR A 188 -2.26 -15.05 5.67
CA THR A 188 -3.52 -14.47 5.23
C THR A 188 -3.97 -15.12 3.92
N TRP A 189 -5.23 -14.96 3.56
CA TRP A 189 -5.76 -15.39 2.27
C TRP A 189 -6.65 -14.29 1.69
N GLY A 190 -6.83 -14.34 0.38
CA GLY A 190 -7.71 -13.42 -0.31
C GLY A 190 -7.50 -13.47 -1.81
N TYR A 191 -7.98 -12.44 -2.49
CA TYR A 191 -7.86 -12.32 -3.94
C TYR A 191 -6.60 -11.55 -4.30
N LEU A 192 -5.76 -12.05 -5.20
CA LEU A 192 -4.60 -11.29 -5.67
C LEU A 192 -4.96 -10.35 -6.82
N GLU A 193 -4.63 -9.08 -6.64
CA GLU A 193 -4.56 -8.14 -7.73
C GLU A 193 -3.09 -7.74 -7.98
N ALA A 194 -2.65 -7.90 -9.22
CA ALA A 194 -1.27 -7.77 -9.62
C ALA A 194 -0.77 -6.33 -9.50
N ALA A 195 0.50 -6.20 -9.14
CA ALA A 195 1.22 -4.93 -9.13
C ALA A 195 1.49 -4.43 -10.57
N GLY A 196 1.61 -3.10 -10.73
CA GLY A 196 2.04 -2.47 -11.98
C GLY A 196 0.97 -2.31 -13.07
N ASN A 197 1.41 -1.92 -14.27
CA ASN A 197 0.54 -1.60 -15.41
C ASN A 197 0.18 -2.86 -16.22
N VAL A 198 -0.46 -3.83 -15.57
CA VAL A 198 -0.92 -5.06 -16.22
C VAL A 198 -2.43 -5.05 -16.36
N GLU A 199 -2.91 -5.58 -17.50
CA GLU A 199 -4.31 -5.89 -17.70
C GLU A 199 -4.65 -7.15 -16.89
N GLN A 200 -5.64 -7.02 -16.01
CA GLN A 200 -6.16 -8.12 -15.19
C GLN A 200 -7.67 -7.96 -15.08
N THR A 201 -8.40 -8.92 -15.64
CA THR A 201 -9.87 -8.91 -15.69
C THR A 201 -10.50 -9.82 -14.64
N GLU A 202 -9.69 -10.66 -13.98
CA GLU A 202 -10.08 -11.71 -13.05
C GLU A 202 -9.17 -11.73 -11.83
N LEU A 203 -9.76 -11.95 -10.66
CA LEU A 203 -9.04 -12.16 -9.41
C LEU A 203 -8.85 -13.65 -9.13
N ARG A 204 -7.68 -14.02 -8.62
CA ARG A 204 -7.38 -15.40 -8.20
C ARG A 204 -7.24 -15.48 -6.69
N ILE A 205 -7.73 -16.56 -6.09
CA ILE A 205 -7.54 -16.81 -4.66
C ILE A 205 -6.10 -17.22 -4.41
N VAL A 206 -5.49 -16.70 -3.35
CA VAL A 206 -4.15 -17.04 -2.89
C VAL A 206 -4.10 -17.06 -1.36
N PHE A 207 -3.23 -17.94 -0.86
CA PHE A 207 -2.76 -17.96 0.51
C PHE A 207 -1.36 -17.36 0.56
N ARG A 208 -1.12 -16.44 1.49
CA ARG A 208 0.20 -15.84 1.74
C ARG A 208 0.69 -16.25 3.12
N PHE A 209 1.88 -16.84 3.16
CA PHE A 209 2.55 -17.24 4.39
C PHE A 209 3.84 -16.43 4.54
N SER A 210 3.99 -15.77 5.70
CA SER A 210 5.20 -15.05 6.06
C SER A 210 6.00 -15.87 7.06
N PHE A 211 7.21 -16.22 6.67
CA PHE A 211 8.14 -17.02 7.42
C PHE A 211 9.29 -16.14 7.89
N VAL A 212 9.64 -16.25 9.17
CA VAL A 212 10.78 -15.58 9.78
C VAL A 212 11.76 -16.62 10.29
N PRO A 213 13.07 -16.31 10.34
CA PRO A 213 14.04 -17.26 10.86
C PRO A 213 13.78 -17.53 12.34
N THR A 214 13.81 -18.80 12.74
CA THR A 214 13.62 -19.21 14.14
C THR A 214 14.73 -18.66 15.05
N ASP A 215 15.92 -18.42 14.47
CA ASP A 215 17.03 -17.74 15.14
C ASP A 215 17.19 -16.30 14.58
N PRO A 216 16.88 -15.26 15.37
CA PRO A 216 17.06 -13.88 14.95
C PRO A 216 18.50 -13.52 14.57
N GLU A 217 19.51 -14.19 15.12
CA GLU A 217 20.91 -13.96 14.77
C GLU A 217 21.24 -14.51 13.37
N ALA A 218 20.42 -15.44 12.85
CA ALA A 218 20.56 -16.03 11.53
C ALA A 218 19.87 -15.23 10.42
N LEU A 219 19.31 -14.05 10.70
CA LEU A 219 18.54 -13.24 9.75
C LEU A 219 19.31 -12.84 8.49
N LEU A 220 20.64 -12.68 8.59
CA LEU A 220 21.50 -12.44 7.43
C LEU A 220 21.63 -13.67 6.51
N LYS A 221 21.50 -14.88 7.07
CA LYS A 221 21.63 -16.15 6.35
C LYS A 221 20.27 -16.66 5.84
N TYR A 222 19.22 -16.42 6.62
CA TYR A 222 17.85 -16.83 6.36
C TYR A 222 16.95 -15.59 6.45
N PRO A 223 16.94 -14.75 5.40
CA PRO A 223 16.07 -13.57 5.39
C PRO A 223 14.60 -14.01 5.42
N PRO A 224 13.69 -13.22 6.03
CA PRO A 224 12.27 -13.51 6.03
C PRO A 224 11.76 -13.79 4.61
N GLN A 225 10.91 -14.81 4.47
CA GLN A 225 10.36 -15.24 3.20
C GLN A 225 8.84 -15.08 3.20
N MET A 226 8.29 -14.65 2.07
CA MET A 226 6.86 -14.64 1.83
C MET A 226 6.57 -15.59 0.69
N ILE A 227 5.75 -16.60 0.95
CA ILE A 227 5.37 -17.63 -0.02
C ILE A 227 3.89 -17.44 -0.36
N GLU A 228 3.57 -17.45 -1.66
CA GLU A 228 2.21 -17.35 -2.18
C GLU A 228 1.78 -18.68 -2.80
N ILE A 229 0.68 -19.24 -2.32
CA ILE A 229 0.11 -20.49 -2.81
C ILE A 229 -1.23 -20.21 -3.50
N PRO A 230 -1.41 -20.59 -4.77
CA PRO A 230 -2.71 -20.51 -5.44
C PRO A 230 -3.76 -21.31 -4.66
N GLY A 231 -4.93 -20.71 -4.43
CA GLY A 231 -6.01 -21.34 -3.70
C GLY A 231 -6.73 -22.42 -4.49
N GLN A 232 -6.59 -22.46 -5.82
CA GLN A 232 -7.11 -23.55 -6.64
C GLN A 232 -6.11 -24.73 -6.65
N PRO A 233 -6.58 -25.98 -6.49
CA PRO A 233 -5.76 -27.16 -6.70
C PRO A 233 -5.33 -27.24 -8.18
N GLN A 234 -4.09 -27.71 -8.40
CA GLN A 234 -3.53 -27.92 -9.74
C GLN A 234 -4.05 -29.21 -10.38
#